data_AF-X6MUU2-F1
#
_entry.id   AF-X6MUU2-F1
#
_cell.length_a   1.000
_cell.length_b   1.000
_cell.length_c   1.000
_cell.angle_alpha   90.00
_cell.angle_beta   90.00
_cell.angle_gamma   90.00
#
_symmetry.space_group_name_H-M   'P 1'
#
loop_
_entity.id
_entity.type
_entity.pdbx_description
1 polymer ?
#
loop_
_entity_poly.entity_id
_entity_poly.type
_entity_poly.pdbx_seq_one_letter_code
_entity_poly.pdbx_strand_id
1 'polypeptide(L)'
;MKILEVKENIRLEASLRQICCPFAPKRINGMTEIMQYIELVLEKDKWQKGLKVILFYFIFLKKTLQRLPSPDREAVYNNTFADPKWLQQWIEQNKVLEKILDRTTVHLELVRRVLPIYYLFRYNNQLTKEHLKLLWALTTGGTHEFLFREIEKTPSNEIDSQLLDLIKAYSLTAYAMQEKETSNSDKPHWFGLQMLWKFLQSCDS
;
A
#
# COMPACT_ATOMS: atom_id res chain seq x y z
N MET A 1 13.44 19.79 -16.66
CA MET A 1 12.21 19.20 -16.09
C MET A 1 11.64 18.09 -16.98
N LYS A 2 11.34 18.32 -18.28
CA LYS A 2 10.75 17.31 -19.19
C LYS A 2 11.52 15.99 -19.33
N ILE A 3 12.85 15.99 -19.24
CA ILE A 3 13.67 14.77 -19.43
C ILE A 3 13.47 13.76 -18.30
N LEU A 4 13.38 14.22 -17.04
CA LEU A 4 13.20 13.33 -15.88
C LEU A 4 11.83 12.66 -15.93
N GLU A 5 10.78 13.44 -16.19
CA GLU A 5 9.42 12.96 -16.36
C GLU A 5 9.32 11.89 -17.47
N VAL A 6 9.93 12.14 -18.64
CA VAL A 6 9.94 11.16 -19.74
C VAL A 6 10.66 9.87 -19.32
N LYS A 7 11.81 9.98 -18.65
CA LYS A 7 12.58 8.83 -18.18
C LYS A 7 11.78 7.96 -17.20
N GLU A 8 11.09 8.60 -16.26
CA GLU A 8 10.26 7.89 -15.26
C GLU A 8 9.04 7.25 -15.90
N ASN A 9 8.35 7.95 -16.79
CA ASN A 9 7.24 7.39 -17.55
C ASN A 9 7.67 6.15 -18.34
N ILE A 10 8.81 6.19 -19.04
CA ILE A 10 9.33 5.02 -19.76
C ILE A 10 9.58 3.84 -18.81
N ARG A 11 10.15 4.10 -17.63
CA ARG A 11 10.41 3.06 -16.63
C ARG A 11 9.10 2.43 -16.14
N LEU A 12 8.12 3.27 -15.77
CA LEU A 12 6.83 2.81 -15.27
C LEU A 12 6.03 2.06 -16.35
N GLU A 13 6.05 2.54 -17.60
CA GLU A 13 5.46 1.84 -18.74
C GLU A 13 6.12 0.48 -19.01
N ALA A 14 7.44 0.40 -18.90
CA ALA A 14 8.15 -0.88 -19.02
C ALA A 14 7.71 -1.87 -17.93
N SER A 15 7.62 -1.42 -16.68
CA SER A 15 7.15 -2.24 -15.56
C SER A 15 5.68 -2.64 -15.71
N LEU A 16 4.82 -1.75 -16.22
CA LEU A 16 3.42 -2.04 -16.51
C LEU A 16 3.27 -3.14 -17.56
N ARG A 17 4.07 -3.10 -18.63
CA ARG A 17 4.11 -4.17 -19.64
C ARG A 17 4.54 -5.50 -19.05
N GLN A 18 5.49 -5.49 -18.11
CA GLN A 18 5.91 -6.70 -17.39
C GLN A 18 4.76 -7.29 -16.54
N ILE A 19 3.97 -6.46 -15.86
CA ILE A 19 2.78 -6.89 -15.09
C ILE A 19 1.70 -7.53 -15.97
N CYS A 20 1.56 -7.05 -17.21
CA CYS A 20 0.60 -7.58 -18.18
C CYS A 20 1.10 -8.85 -18.89
N CYS A 21 2.33 -9.29 -18.62
CA CYS A 21 2.92 -10.44 -19.28
C CYS A 21 2.30 -11.76 -18.75
N PRO A 22 2.11 -12.81 -19.57
CA PRO A 22 1.55 -14.08 -19.07
C PRO A 22 2.49 -14.83 -18.10
N PHE A 23 3.78 -14.48 -18.05
CA PHE A 23 4.76 -15.18 -17.22
C PHE A 23 4.85 -14.59 -15.82
N ALA A 24 4.50 -15.38 -14.80
CA ALA A 24 4.52 -14.96 -13.39
C ALA A 24 5.85 -14.30 -12.95
N PRO A 25 7.05 -14.79 -13.30
CA PRO A 25 8.30 -14.15 -12.91
C PRO A 25 8.44 -12.71 -13.44
N LYS A 26 8.02 -12.47 -14.69
CA LYS A 26 8.06 -11.12 -15.28
C LYS A 26 7.07 -10.19 -14.58
N ARG A 27 5.88 -10.68 -14.26
CA ARG A 27 4.88 -9.90 -13.52
C ARG A 27 5.37 -9.51 -12.13
N ILE A 28 5.96 -10.46 -11.41
CA ILE A 28 6.55 -10.22 -10.09
C ILE A 28 7.66 -9.16 -10.18
N ASN A 29 8.52 -9.23 -11.19
CA ASN A 29 9.56 -8.24 -11.41
C ASN A 29 8.99 -6.85 -11.69
N GLY A 30 8.04 -6.74 -12.63
CA GLY A 30 7.39 -5.46 -12.94
C GLY A 30 6.68 -4.85 -11.73
N MET A 31 6.04 -5.68 -10.92
CA MET A 31 5.40 -5.25 -9.67
C MET A 31 6.43 -4.77 -8.64
N THR A 32 7.54 -5.49 -8.49
CA THR A 32 8.63 -5.14 -7.56
C THR A 32 9.23 -3.78 -7.92
N GLU A 33 9.46 -3.51 -9.20
CA GLU A 33 9.93 -2.21 -9.69
C GLU A 33 8.96 -1.07 -9.38
N ILE A 34 7.64 -1.28 -9.60
CA ILE A 34 6.63 -0.27 -9.24
C ILE A 34 6.62 -0.01 -7.73
N MET A 35 6.68 -1.07 -6.91
CA MET A 35 6.67 -0.92 -5.45
C MET A 35 7.87 -0.16 -4.92
N GLN A 36 9.07 -0.53 -5.37
CA GLN A 36 10.30 0.18 -5.00
C GLN A 36 10.23 1.65 -5.41
N TYR A 37 9.60 1.94 -6.55
CA TYR A 37 9.38 3.30 -7.01
C TYR A 37 8.37 4.06 -6.14
N ILE A 38 7.29 3.41 -5.70
CA ILE A 38 6.33 3.98 -4.74
C ILE A 38 7.03 4.32 -3.42
N GLU A 39 7.80 3.38 -2.87
CA GLU A 39 8.57 3.58 -1.64
C GLU A 39 9.53 4.76 -1.78
N LEU A 40 10.25 4.84 -2.90
CA LEU A 40 11.16 5.95 -3.20
C LEU A 40 10.44 7.30 -3.23
N VAL A 41 9.30 7.39 -3.92
CA VAL A 41 8.51 8.63 -4.03
C VAL A 41 7.97 9.07 -2.66
N LEU A 42 7.54 8.11 -1.83
CA LEU A 42 7.05 8.39 -0.48
C LEU A 42 8.18 8.80 0.47
N GLU A 43 9.34 8.15 0.40
CA GLU A 43 10.53 8.55 1.16
C GLU A 43 10.98 9.96 0.78
N LYS A 44 11.04 10.27 -0.52
CA LYS A 44 11.36 11.60 -1.04
C LYS A 44 10.39 12.65 -0.48
N ASP A 45 9.09 12.42 -0.55
CA ASP A 45 8.09 13.39 -0.10
C ASP A 45 8.15 13.61 1.42
N LYS A 46 8.34 12.53 2.21
CA LYS A 46 8.59 12.62 3.66
C LYS A 46 9.86 13.42 3.96
N TRP A 47 10.94 13.20 3.23
CA TRP A 47 12.20 13.94 3.38
C TRP A 47 12.03 15.43 3.06
N GLN A 48 11.34 15.76 1.96
CA GLN A 48 11.07 17.15 1.58
C GLN A 48 10.18 17.86 2.62
N LYS A 49 9.17 17.19 3.16
CA LYS A 49 8.34 17.71 4.25
C LYS A 49 9.15 17.87 5.55
N GLY A 50 9.97 16.89 5.91
CA GLY A 50 10.85 16.94 7.07
C GLY A 50 11.88 18.07 6.99
N LEU A 51 12.49 18.29 5.81
CA LEU A 51 13.37 19.42 5.56
C LEU A 51 12.67 20.76 5.75
N LYS A 52 11.42 20.91 5.31
CA LYS A 52 10.65 22.16 5.53
C LYS A 52 10.42 22.41 7.02
N VAL A 53 10.10 21.38 7.79
CA VAL A 53 9.96 21.48 9.25
C VAL A 53 11.30 21.83 9.89
N ILE A 54 12.40 21.18 9.48
CA ILE A 54 13.74 21.46 9.99
C ILE A 54 14.21 22.86 9.60
N LEU A 55 13.97 23.36 8.39
CA LEU A 55 14.29 24.74 7.96
C LEU A 55 13.49 25.77 8.75
N PHE A 56 12.18 25.51 8.95
CA PHE A 56 11.32 26.35 9.79
C PHE A 56 11.81 26.37 11.24
N TYR A 57 12.19 25.21 11.78
CA TYR A 57 12.79 25.10 13.11
C TYR A 57 14.25 25.59 13.15
N PHE A 58 15.05 25.57 12.09
CA PHE A 58 16.44 26.05 12.10
C PHE A 58 16.52 27.57 12.14
N ILE A 59 15.50 28.25 11.59
CA ILE A 59 15.29 29.68 11.80
C ILE A 59 14.96 29.97 13.28
N PHE A 60 14.39 29.00 14.01
CA PHE A 60 13.83 29.20 15.35
C PHE A 60 14.64 28.58 16.53
N LEU A 61 15.34 27.46 16.33
CA LEU A 61 16.04 26.70 17.37
C LEU A 61 17.15 25.81 16.76
N LYS A 62 18.39 26.13 17.12
CA LYS A 62 19.64 25.61 16.53
C LYS A 62 20.05 24.19 16.98
N LYS A 63 19.15 23.33 17.46
CA LYS A 63 19.54 22.09 18.14
C LYS A 63 18.51 20.97 18.01
N THR A 64 18.57 20.22 16.92
CA THR A 64 18.40 18.74 16.89
C THR A 64 18.55 18.24 15.45
N LEU A 65 19.75 17.76 15.12
CA LEU A 65 20.06 17.16 13.83
C LEU A 65 19.78 15.65 13.92
N GLN A 66 18.58 15.21 13.57
CA GLN A 66 18.33 13.78 13.33
C GLN A 66 18.52 13.47 11.84
N ARG A 67 19.49 12.58 11.59
CA ARG A 67 19.80 11.81 10.37
C ARG A 67 19.41 12.47 9.05
N LEU A 68 20.28 13.36 8.57
CA LEU A 68 20.36 13.68 7.15
C LEU A 68 20.55 12.39 6.33
N PRO A 69 19.90 12.25 5.16
CA PRO A 69 20.15 11.12 4.27
C PRO A 69 21.62 11.08 3.86
N SER A 70 22.12 9.89 3.50
CA SER A 70 23.42 9.81 2.86
C SER A 70 23.42 10.61 1.56
N PRO A 71 24.56 11.20 1.15
CA PRO A 71 24.65 11.99 -0.08
C PRO A 71 24.15 11.24 -1.33
N ASP A 72 24.28 9.90 -1.34
CA ASP A 72 23.75 9.05 -2.41
C ASP A 72 22.22 9.11 -2.53
N ARG A 73 21.49 9.14 -1.40
CA ARG A 73 20.01 9.19 -1.41
C ARG A 73 19.49 10.55 -1.86
N GLU A 74 20.18 11.63 -1.48
CA GLU A 74 19.82 12.97 -1.94
C GLU A 74 19.93 13.10 -3.46
N ALA A 75 20.98 12.54 -4.06
CA ALA A 75 21.11 12.48 -5.51
C ALA A 75 19.95 11.70 -6.17
N VAL A 76 19.50 10.59 -5.56
CA VAL A 76 18.35 9.83 -6.07
C VAL A 76 17.05 10.64 -5.96
N TYR A 77 16.82 11.29 -4.81
CA TYR A 77 15.62 12.12 -4.59
C TYR A 77 15.55 13.30 -5.57
N ASN A 78 16.69 13.96 -5.83
CA ASN A 78 16.81 15.06 -6.80
C ASN A 78 16.61 14.59 -8.25
N ASN A 79 16.88 13.32 -8.54
CA ASN A 79 16.65 12.69 -9.84
C ASN A 79 15.27 12.05 -9.99
N THR A 80 14.43 12.11 -8.96
CA THR A 80 13.06 11.59 -9.00
C THR A 80 12.11 12.74 -9.28
N PHE A 81 11.33 12.68 -10.36
CA PHE A 81 10.37 13.74 -10.70
C PHE A 81 9.04 13.54 -9.97
N ALA A 82 8.49 12.34 -9.96
CA ALA A 82 7.17 12.05 -9.39
C ALA A 82 6.99 12.52 -7.94
N ASP A 83 5.76 12.95 -7.66
CA ASP A 83 5.21 13.14 -6.32
C ASP A 83 4.13 12.08 -6.02
N PRO A 84 3.73 11.89 -4.75
CA PRO A 84 2.75 10.87 -4.40
C PRO A 84 1.41 10.98 -5.12
N LYS A 85 0.92 12.19 -5.40
CA LYS A 85 -0.37 12.39 -6.08
C LYS A 85 -0.26 12.03 -7.55
N TRP A 86 0.80 12.47 -8.21
CA TRP A 86 1.09 12.13 -9.60
C TRP A 86 1.18 10.61 -9.77
N LEU A 87 1.91 9.91 -8.88
CA LEU A 87 2.09 8.47 -8.97
C LEU A 87 0.77 7.72 -8.75
N GLN A 88 -0.07 8.18 -7.82
CA GLN A 88 -1.41 7.60 -7.66
C GLN A 88 -2.25 7.77 -8.92
N GLN A 89 -2.29 8.97 -9.51
CA GLN A 89 -3.04 9.22 -10.74
C GLN A 89 -2.57 8.32 -11.88
N TRP A 90 -1.26 8.12 -12.01
CA TRP A 90 -0.70 7.20 -12.99
C TRP A 90 -1.17 5.75 -12.75
N ILE A 91 -1.19 5.28 -11.49
CA ILE A 91 -1.67 3.94 -11.10
C ILE A 91 -3.15 3.75 -11.45
N GLU A 92 -3.98 4.75 -11.16
CA GLU A 92 -5.43 4.73 -11.43
C GLU A 92 -5.72 4.76 -12.93
N GLN A 93 -5.08 5.67 -13.68
CA GLN A 93 -5.25 5.79 -15.13
C GLN A 93 -4.87 4.49 -15.86
N ASN A 94 -3.82 3.82 -15.39
CA ASN A 94 -3.33 2.58 -15.99
C ASN A 94 -4.02 1.32 -15.47
N LYS A 95 -4.96 1.45 -14.53
CA LYS A 95 -5.68 0.34 -13.89
C LYS A 95 -4.74 -0.73 -13.35
N VAL A 96 -3.66 -0.28 -12.69
CA VAL A 96 -2.57 -1.16 -12.25
C VAL A 96 -3.08 -2.18 -11.25
N LEU A 97 -3.94 -1.76 -10.30
CA LEU A 97 -4.53 -2.67 -9.33
C LEU A 97 -5.38 -3.74 -10.01
N GLU A 98 -6.26 -3.39 -10.94
CA GLU A 98 -7.11 -4.34 -11.65
C GLU A 98 -6.28 -5.35 -12.45
N LYS A 99 -5.17 -4.92 -13.05
CA LYS A 99 -4.25 -5.79 -13.80
C LYS A 99 -3.47 -6.75 -12.90
N ILE A 100 -3.12 -6.32 -11.69
CA ILE A 100 -2.43 -7.16 -10.70
C ILE A 100 -3.42 -8.14 -10.06
N LEU A 101 -4.64 -7.66 -9.80
CA LEU A 101 -5.71 -8.35 -9.07
C LEU A 101 -6.73 -9.04 -9.97
N ASP A 102 -6.37 -9.33 -11.22
CA ASP A 102 -7.22 -10.10 -12.14
C ASP A 102 -7.27 -11.57 -11.73
N ARG A 103 -8.44 -12.01 -11.23
CA ARG A 103 -8.71 -13.38 -10.76
C ARG A 103 -8.28 -14.48 -11.73
N THR A 104 -8.29 -14.21 -13.04
CA THR A 104 -7.93 -15.22 -14.04
C THR A 104 -6.43 -15.54 -14.06
N THR A 105 -5.60 -14.63 -13.57
CA THR A 105 -4.14 -14.74 -13.65
C THR A 105 -3.44 -14.54 -12.30
N VAL A 106 -4.15 -14.23 -11.21
CA VAL A 106 -3.53 -13.84 -9.95
C VAL A 106 -2.67 -14.96 -9.37
N HIS A 107 -1.36 -14.66 -9.29
CA HIS A 107 -0.40 -15.41 -8.51
C HIS A 107 -0.38 -14.86 -7.09
N LEU A 108 -0.39 -15.71 -6.06
CA LEU A 108 -0.46 -15.31 -4.64
C LEU A 108 0.62 -14.27 -4.26
N GLU A 109 1.83 -14.45 -4.77
CA GLU A 109 2.95 -13.51 -4.58
C GLU A 109 2.66 -12.08 -5.08
N LEU A 110 1.83 -11.92 -6.10
CA LEU A 110 1.40 -10.59 -6.55
C LEU A 110 0.49 -9.94 -5.52
N VAL A 111 -0.44 -10.70 -4.92
CA VAL A 111 -1.31 -10.19 -3.84
C VAL A 111 -0.49 -9.73 -2.65
N ARG A 112 0.55 -10.47 -2.25
CA ARG A 112 1.44 -10.08 -1.13
C ARG A 112 2.15 -8.75 -1.35
N ARG A 113 2.30 -8.36 -2.61
CA ARG A 113 3.06 -7.20 -3.04
C ARG A 113 2.19 -5.94 -3.22
N VAL A 114 0.88 -6.02 -3.06
CA VAL A 114 0.00 -4.86 -3.35
C VAL A 114 0.08 -3.76 -2.29
N LEU A 115 0.57 -4.09 -1.09
CA LEU A 115 0.49 -3.24 0.09
C LEU A 115 1.06 -1.82 -0.13
N PRO A 116 2.21 -1.61 -0.78
CA PRO A 116 2.71 -0.25 -1.06
C PRO A 116 1.76 0.60 -1.90
N ILE A 117 0.99 0.00 -2.81
CA ILE A 117 -0.02 0.72 -3.60
C ILE A 117 -1.15 1.22 -2.68
N TYR A 118 -1.64 0.37 -1.79
CA TYR A 118 -2.64 0.76 -0.79
C TYR A 118 -2.09 1.81 0.18
N TYR A 119 -0.83 1.68 0.58
CA TYR A 119 -0.16 2.67 1.43
C TYR A 119 -0.06 4.04 0.75
N LEU A 120 0.26 4.08 -0.56
CA LEU A 120 0.24 5.32 -1.34
C LEU A 120 -1.16 5.95 -1.38
N PHE A 121 -2.20 5.15 -1.60
CA PHE A 121 -3.58 5.65 -1.65
C PHE A 121 -4.02 6.21 -0.30
N ARG A 122 -3.66 5.54 0.79
CA ARG A 122 -3.83 6.04 2.17
C ARG A 122 -3.04 7.32 2.40
N TYR A 123 -1.78 7.37 1.97
CA TYR A 123 -0.92 8.54 2.10
C TYR A 123 -1.55 9.81 1.50
N ASN A 124 -2.25 9.65 0.38
CA ASN A 124 -2.97 10.73 -0.30
C ASN A 124 -4.41 10.95 0.21
N ASN A 125 -4.88 10.19 1.20
CA ASN A 125 -6.26 10.18 1.70
C ASN A 125 -7.31 9.87 0.61
N GLN A 126 -6.96 9.02 -0.35
CA GLN A 126 -7.80 8.65 -1.49
C GLN A 126 -8.06 7.14 -1.56
N LEU A 127 -7.89 6.44 -0.44
CA LEU A 127 -8.25 5.03 -0.33
C LEU A 127 -9.78 4.87 -0.32
N THR A 128 -10.36 4.45 -1.45
CA THR A 128 -11.81 4.25 -1.60
C THR A 128 -12.24 2.82 -1.28
N LYS A 129 -13.55 2.64 -1.03
CA LYS A 129 -14.17 1.31 -0.84
C LYS A 129 -14.00 0.38 -2.06
N GLU A 130 -13.89 0.92 -3.27
CA GLU A 130 -13.71 0.11 -4.49
C GLU A 130 -12.34 -0.56 -4.53
N HIS A 131 -11.28 0.13 -4.09
CA HIS A 131 -9.94 -0.46 -3.95
C HIS A 131 -9.98 -1.66 -3.00
N LEU A 132 -10.75 -1.56 -1.92
CA LEU A 132 -10.92 -2.63 -0.94
C LEU A 132 -11.73 -3.80 -1.50
N LYS A 133 -12.74 -3.53 -2.33
CA LYS A 133 -13.51 -4.58 -3.01
C LYS A 133 -12.64 -5.39 -3.97
N LEU A 134 -11.70 -4.76 -4.69
CA LEU A 134 -10.75 -5.47 -5.55
C LEU A 134 -9.88 -6.43 -4.74
N LEU A 135 -9.38 -5.96 -3.59
CA LEU A 135 -8.65 -6.80 -2.65
C LEU A 135 -9.53 -7.95 -2.13
N TRP A 136 -10.77 -7.65 -1.74
CA TRP A 136 -11.74 -8.62 -1.25
C TRP A 136 -12.04 -9.72 -2.28
N ALA A 137 -12.28 -9.34 -3.52
CA ALA A 137 -12.58 -10.27 -4.60
C ALA A 137 -11.49 -11.33 -4.78
N LEU A 138 -10.23 -11.04 -4.42
CA LEU A 138 -9.17 -12.05 -4.46
C LEU A 138 -9.19 -13.00 -3.27
N THR A 139 -9.71 -12.54 -2.14
CA THR A 139 -9.62 -13.27 -0.89
C THR A 139 -10.73 -14.30 -0.67
N THR A 140 -11.75 -14.37 -1.54
CA THR A 140 -12.85 -15.36 -1.48
C THR A 140 -12.41 -16.80 -1.85
N GLY A 141 -11.22 -17.22 -1.42
CA GLY A 141 -10.62 -18.54 -1.66
C GLY A 141 -9.50 -18.89 -0.66
N GLY A 142 -9.57 -18.39 0.58
CA GLY A 142 -8.58 -18.66 1.65
C GLY A 142 -7.40 -17.68 1.73
N THR A 143 -7.35 -16.68 0.85
CA THR A 143 -6.22 -15.71 0.77
C THR A 143 -6.34 -14.53 1.73
N HIS A 144 -7.49 -14.39 2.39
CA HIS A 144 -7.78 -13.35 3.38
C HIS A 144 -6.89 -13.46 4.63
N GLU A 145 -6.42 -14.67 4.96
CA GLU A 145 -5.50 -14.96 6.07
C GLU A 145 -4.22 -14.13 6.06
N PHE A 146 -3.65 -13.91 4.87
CA PHE A 146 -2.40 -13.17 4.75
C PHE A 146 -2.58 -11.69 5.08
N LEU A 147 -3.67 -11.08 4.62
CA LEU A 147 -3.95 -9.66 4.87
C LEU A 147 -4.12 -9.37 6.35
N PHE A 148 -4.85 -10.22 7.08
CA PHE A 148 -4.96 -10.04 8.51
C PHE A 148 -3.62 -10.27 9.21
N ARG A 149 -2.78 -11.23 8.79
CA ARG A 149 -1.44 -11.36 9.40
C ARG A 149 -0.57 -10.12 9.23
N GLU A 150 -0.63 -9.46 8.07
CA GLU A 150 0.16 -8.24 7.86
C GLU A 150 -0.40 -7.03 8.62
N ILE A 151 -1.73 -6.92 8.74
CA ILE A 151 -2.35 -5.92 9.62
C ILE A 151 -1.98 -6.17 11.08
N GLU A 152 -1.96 -7.43 11.54
CA GLU A 152 -1.61 -7.79 12.93
C GLU A 152 -0.16 -7.41 13.27
N LYS A 153 0.74 -7.41 12.28
CA LYS A 153 2.12 -6.98 12.43
C LYS A 153 2.29 -5.45 12.43
N THR A 154 1.28 -4.71 12.00
CA THR A 154 1.36 -3.25 11.93
C THR A 154 1.31 -2.67 13.35
N PRO A 155 2.31 -1.87 13.78
CA PRO A 155 2.30 -1.25 15.10
C PRO A 155 1.04 -0.42 15.36
N SER A 156 0.46 -0.49 16.56
CA SER A 156 -0.83 0.15 16.87
C SER A 156 -0.83 1.68 16.68
N ASN A 157 0.33 2.32 16.87
CA ASN A 157 0.54 3.75 16.65
C ASN A 157 0.53 4.16 15.16
N GLU A 158 0.60 3.20 14.23
CA GLU A 158 0.52 3.42 12.79
C GLU A 158 -0.88 3.13 12.23
N ILE A 159 -1.84 2.74 13.08
CA ILE A 159 -3.23 2.51 12.71
C ILE A 159 -4.00 3.82 12.84
N ASP A 160 -4.16 4.54 11.73
CA ASP A 160 -5.00 5.74 11.69
C ASP A 160 -6.48 5.40 11.49
N SER A 161 -7.34 6.42 11.51
CA SER A 161 -8.79 6.26 11.33
C SER A 161 -9.17 5.59 10.01
N GLN A 162 -8.40 5.78 8.93
CA GLN A 162 -8.67 5.14 7.64
C GLN A 162 -8.32 3.65 7.66
N LEU A 163 -7.19 3.29 8.26
CA LEU A 163 -6.82 1.89 8.43
C LEU A 163 -7.79 1.20 9.40
N LEU A 164 -8.25 1.91 10.43
CA LEU A 164 -9.29 1.43 11.33
C LEU A 164 -10.60 1.17 10.59
N ASP A 165 -11.04 2.11 9.76
CA ASP A 165 -12.26 1.97 8.96
C ASP A 165 -12.12 0.82 7.96
N LEU A 166 -10.91 0.62 7.41
CA LEU A 166 -10.59 -0.56 6.61
C LEU A 166 -10.74 -1.85 7.42
N ILE A 167 -10.10 -1.94 8.59
CA ILE A 167 -10.17 -3.11 9.48
C ILE A 167 -11.62 -3.40 9.86
N LYS A 168 -12.40 -2.37 10.22
CA LYS A 168 -13.83 -2.47 10.51
C LYS A 168 -14.62 -2.97 9.31
N ALA A 169 -14.49 -2.33 8.15
CA ALA A 169 -15.20 -2.72 6.94
C ALA A 169 -14.87 -4.16 6.53
N TYR A 170 -13.61 -4.55 6.66
CA TYR A 170 -13.11 -5.87 6.31
C TYR A 170 -13.61 -6.95 7.29
N SER A 171 -13.53 -6.71 8.60
CA SER A 171 -14.07 -7.63 9.61
C SER A 171 -15.60 -7.77 9.55
N LEU A 172 -16.33 -6.67 9.32
CA LEU A 172 -17.80 -6.72 9.16
C LEU A 172 -18.21 -7.47 7.89
N THR A 173 -17.48 -7.26 6.78
CA THR A 173 -17.75 -7.98 5.52
C THR A 173 -17.41 -9.46 5.65
N ALA A 174 -16.30 -9.80 6.29
CA ALA A 174 -15.93 -11.19 6.59
C ALA A 174 -16.98 -11.88 7.44
N TYR A 175 -17.47 -11.21 8.49
CA TYR A 175 -18.56 -11.71 9.33
C TYR A 175 -19.84 -11.97 8.52
N ALA A 176 -20.28 -10.99 7.73
CA ALA A 176 -21.51 -11.10 6.93
C ALA A 176 -21.43 -12.18 5.83
N MET A 177 -20.23 -12.47 5.30
CA MET A 177 -20.03 -13.56 4.36
C MET A 177 -19.97 -14.91 5.05
N GLN A 178 -19.34 -14.99 6.21
CA GLN A 178 -19.33 -16.21 7.01
C GLN A 178 -20.74 -16.62 7.42
N GLU A 179 -21.58 -15.67 7.83
CA GLU A 179 -23.00 -15.91 8.14
C GLU A 179 -23.77 -16.56 6.98
N LYS A 180 -23.40 -16.24 5.74
CA LYS A 180 -23.98 -16.84 4.52
C LYS A 180 -23.42 -18.24 4.19
N GLU A 181 -22.20 -18.56 4.62
CA GLU A 181 -21.53 -19.84 4.36
C GLU A 181 -21.73 -20.87 5.48
N THR A 182 -22.10 -20.45 6.69
CA THR A 182 -22.27 -21.30 7.89
C THR A 182 -23.42 -22.32 7.84
N SER A 183 -24.05 -22.58 6.70
CA SER A 183 -25.01 -23.68 6.58
C SER A 183 -24.37 -25.07 6.56
N ASN A 184 -23.03 -25.22 6.53
CA ASN A 184 -22.39 -26.53 6.30
C ASN A 184 -21.07 -26.82 7.08
N SER A 185 -20.65 -26.03 8.08
CA SER A 185 -19.41 -26.34 8.84
C SER A 185 -19.57 -26.28 10.37
N ASP A 186 -19.01 -27.30 11.05
CA ASP A 186 -19.21 -27.56 12.49
C ASP A 186 -18.50 -26.57 13.44
N LYS A 187 -17.72 -25.60 12.92
CA LYS A 187 -17.07 -24.57 13.75
C LYS A 187 -17.03 -23.22 13.04
N PRO A 188 -17.68 -22.18 13.57
CA PRO A 188 -17.54 -20.83 13.04
C PRO A 188 -16.11 -20.34 13.30
N HIS A 189 -15.31 -20.23 12.23
CA HIS A 189 -14.00 -19.60 12.30
C HIS A 189 -14.17 -18.08 12.24
N TRP A 190 -14.26 -17.41 13.39
CA TRP A 190 -14.51 -15.96 13.50
C TRP A 190 -13.33 -15.15 12.98
N PHE A 191 -13.28 -15.00 11.67
CA PHE A 191 -12.11 -14.50 10.97
C PHE A 191 -12.05 -12.96 11.07
N GLY A 192 -10.90 -12.42 11.50
CA GLY A 192 -10.69 -10.97 11.69
C GLY A 192 -11.31 -10.34 12.95
N LEU A 193 -12.34 -10.97 13.53
CA LEU A 193 -12.95 -10.53 14.79
C LEU A 193 -11.98 -10.59 15.96
N GLN A 194 -11.10 -11.59 16.01
CA GLN A 194 -10.10 -11.69 17.08
C GLN A 194 -9.08 -10.56 17.01
N MET A 195 -8.66 -10.15 15.81
CA MET A 195 -7.79 -8.99 15.64
C MET A 195 -8.53 -7.70 16.02
N LEU A 196 -9.77 -7.53 15.54
CA LEU A 196 -10.57 -6.35 15.86
C LEU A 196 -10.81 -6.25 17.37
N TRP A 197 -11.00 -7.38 18.04
CA TRP A 197 -11.09 -7.49 19.48
C TRP A 197 -9.79 -7.12 20.20
N LYS A 198 -8.64 -7.69 19.79
CA LYS A 198 -7.32 -7.31 20.32
C LYS A 198 -7.04 -5.82 20.15
N PHE A 199 -7.42 -5.27 19.00
CA PHE A 199 -7.26 -3.85 18.71
C PHE A 199 -8.12 -3.00 19.66
N LEU A 200 -9.40 -3.32 19.83
CA LEU A 200 -10.29 -2.63 20.78
C LEU A 200 -9.71 -2.68 22.21
N GLN A 201 -9.20 -3.83 22.65
CA GLN A 201 -8.55 -3.96 23.95
C GLN A 201 -7.31 -3.05 24.09
N SER A 202 -6.55 -2.87 23.01
CA SER A 202 -5.37 -1.99 23.03
C SER A 202 -5.69 -0.50 22.99
N CYS A 203 -6.91 -0.12 22.60
CA CYS A 203 -7.38 1.28 22.64
C CYS A 203 -7.92 1.69 24.02
N ASP A 204 -8.36 0.73 24.83
CA ASP A 204 -8.86 0.97 26.19
C ASP A 204 -7.73 0.96 27.25
N SER A 205 -6.48 0.71 26.84
CA SER A 205 -5.27 0.66 27.70
C SER A 205 -4.46 1.95 27.61
#